data_AF-A0A161M382-F1
#
_entry.id   AF-A0A161M382-F1
#
_cell.length_a   1.000
_cell.length_b   1.000
_cell.length_c   1.000
_cell.angle_alpha   90.00
_cell.angle_beta   90.00
_cell.angle_gamma   90.00
#
_symmetry.space_group_name_H-M   'P 1'
#
loop_
_entity.id
_entity.type
_entity.pdbx_description
1 polymer ?
#
loop_
_entity_poly.entity_id
_entity_poly.type
_entity_poly.pdbx_seq_one_letter_code
_entity_poly.pdbx_strand_id
1 'polypeptide(L)'
;GCTSNVATGSTSQGTTRYRTRTPAPKVVETSTSTTPCPPPKAPEVERGYYLCEWRGCMRNFKSGNELYIHSCEAHCPRGSEEVQCLWERCDNIKRKRFSLMTHLYDRHCNAEVIKMRRMLLAELVKKDSGTSTTSA
;
A
#
# COMPACT_ATOMS: atom_id res chain seq x y z
N GLY A 1 -52.92 40.56 14.97
CA GLY A 1 -52.10 41.06 13.86
C GLY A 1 -51.14 42.08 14.41
N CYS A 2 -49.84 41.79 14.39
CA CYS A 2 -48.79 42.68 14.88
C CYS A 2 -47.60 42.61 13.92
N THR A 3 -47.60 43.61 13.03
CA THR A 3 -46.49 44.39 12.46
C THR A 3 -45.06 43.84 12.55
N SER A 4 -44.46 43.71 11.36
CA SER A 4 -43.03 43.77 11.04
C SER A 4 -42.30 44.91 11.73
N ASN A 5 -40.98 44.77 11.93
CA ASN A 5 -40.04 45.89 11.88
C ASN A 5 -38.67 45.42 11.35
N VAL A 6 -38.19 46.13 10.34
CA VAL A 6 -36.81 46.16 9.85
C VAL A 6 -35.99 47.06 10.80
N ALA A 7 -34.73 46.70 11.06
CA ALA A 7 -33.75 47.61 11.66
C ALA A 7 -32.42 47.54 10.90
N THR A 8 -31.98 48.73 10.50
CA THR A 8 -30.76 49.07 9.77
C THR A 8 -29.72 49.65 10.74
N GLY A 9 -28.43 49.46 10.47
CA GLY A 9 -27.30 50.19 11.10
C GLY A 9 -26.02 49.33 11.05
N SER A 10 -25.08 49.51 10.12
CA SER A 10 -24.12 50.60 9.87
C SER A 10 -22.81 50.51 10.69
N THR A 11 -21.73 50.16 9.97
CA THR A 11 -20.34 50.68 10.03
C THR A 11 -19.60 50.61 11.38
N SER A 12 -18.47 49.90 11.51
CA SER A 12 -17.15 50.42 11.10
C SER A 12 -16.02 49.38 11.25
N GLN A 13 -15.21 49.31 10.18
CA GLN A 13 -13.75 49.17 10.12
C GLN A 13 -13.01 48.44 11.26
N GLY A 14 -12.55 47.23 10.94
CA GLY A 14 -11.42 46.55 11.57
C GLY A 14 -10.49 46.00 10.48
N THR A 15 -9.71 46.89 9.87
CA THR A 15 -8.62 46.55 8.96
C THR A 15 -7.57 45.73 9.71
N THR A 16 -7.38 44.47 9.33
CA THR A 16 -6.05 43.84 9.45
C THR A 16 -5.68 43.26 8.09
N ARG A 17 -4.85 44.02 7.38
CA ARG A 17 -4.11 43.57 6.21
C ARG A 17 -3.04 42.60 6.70
N TYR A 18 -3.16 41.31 6.38
CA TYR A 18 -1.98 40.46 6.29
C TYR A 18 -1.61 40.30 4.82
N ARG A 19 -0.68 41.15 4.42
CA ARG A 19 0.02 41.10 3.14
C ARG A 19 1.21 40.15 3.30
N THR A 20 1.36 39.25 2.32
CA THR A 20 2.62 38.65 1.83
C THR A 20 3.47 37.77 2.77
N ARG A 21 3.58 36.47 2.45
CA ARG A 21 4.70 35.88 1.69
C ARG A 21 4.59 34.35 1.63
N THR A 22 4.49 33.84 0.41
CA THR A 22 4.89 32.48 0.02
C THR A 22 6.40 32.29 0.28
N PRO A 23 6.81 31.15 0.83
CA PRO A 23 8.06 30.53 0.42
C PRO A 23 7.79 29.21 -0.29
N ALA A 24 8.51 29.05 -1.40
CA ALA A 24 8.59 27.90 -2.27
C ALA A 24 8.92 26.57 -1.53
N PRO A 25 8.63 25.42 -2.16
CA PRO A 25 8.97 24.11 -1.63
C PRO A 25 10.49 23.95 -1.48
N LYS A 26 10.94 23.44 -0.34
CA LYS A 26 12.32 22.96 -0.20
C LYS A 26 12.42 21.60 -0.88
N VAL A 27 12.82 21.62 -2.15
CA VAL A 27 13.48 20.50 -2.82
C VAL A 27 14.81 20.31 -2.10
N VAL A 28 14.93 19.25 -1.30
CA VAL A 28 16.23 18.71 -0.90
C VAL A 28 16.49 17.55 -1.85
N GLU A 29 17.13 17.91 -2.95
CA GLU A 29 17.86 17.00 -3.81
C GLU A 29 19.16 16.64 -3.10
N THR A 30 19.24 15.43 -2.56
CA THR A 30 20.52 14.83 -2.16
C THR A 30 20.84 13.75 -3.17
N SER A 31 21.48 14.18 -4.25
CA SER A 31 22.19 13.33 -5.20
C SER A 31 23.44 12.77 -4.52
N THR A 32 23.51 11.46 -4.32
CA THR A 32 24.76 10.74 -4.09
C THR A 32 24.85 9.61 -5.11
N SER A 33 25.55 9.90 -6.21
CA SER A 33 26.05 8.93 -7.17
C SER A 33 27.43 8.40 -6.72
N THR A 34 27.86 7.27 -7.31
CA THR A 34 29.12 6.49 -7.16
C THR A 34 28.87 5.21 -6.33
N THR A 35 28.85 3.99 -6.87
CA THR A 35 29.80 3.33 -7.81
C THR A 35 29.15 2.08 -8.45
N PRO A 36 29.48 1.70 -9.70
CA PRO A 36 29.12 0.41 -10.27
C PRO A 36 30.13 -0.66 -9.85
N CYS A 37 29.68 -1.70 -9.16
CA CYS A 37 30.46 -2.92 -8.94
C CYS A 37 29.72 -4.09 -9.62
N PRO A 38 30.39 -4.92 -10.44
CA PRO A 38 29.72 -5.98 -11.20
C PRO A 38 29.21 -7.06 -10.24
N PRO A 39 27.95 -7.55 -10.38
CA PRO A 39 27.50 -8.67 -9.58
C PRO A 39 28.18 -9.96 -10.06
N PRO A 40 28.88 -10.71 -9.19
CA PRO A 40 29.26 -12.08 -9.50
C PRO A 40 27.99 -12.94 -9.60
N LYS A 41 27.93 -13.71 -10.69
CA LYS A 41 26.85 -14.65 -11.02
C LYS A 41 26.66 -15.68 -9.91
N ALA A 42 25.44 -15.78 -9.40
CA ALA A 42 24.82 -17.04 -9.01
C ALA A 42 23.43 -17.08 -9.64
N PRO A 43 23.11 -18.07 -10.50
CA PRO A 43 21.80 -18.20 -11.11
C PRO A 43 20.85 -19.04 -10.23
N GLU A 44 19.58 -18.63 -10.23
CA GLU A 44 18.38 -19.43 -9.90
C GLU A 44 17.88 -19.49 -8.44
N VAL A 45 16.66 -18.96 -8.26
CA VAL A 45 15.68 -19.13 -7.16
C VAL A 45 15.89 -18.35 -5.84
N GLU A 46 16.06 -17.04 -5.93
CA GLU A 46 15.60 -16.10 -4.89
C GLU A 46 14.52 -15.21 -5.50
N ARG A 47 13.50 -15.84 -6.11
CA ARG A 47 12.32 -15.13 -6.63
C ARG A 47 11.64 -14.47 -5.42
N GLY A 48 11.76 -13.15 -5.31
CA GLY A 48 11.31 -12.34 -4.18
C GLY A 48 10.08 -12.92 -3.47
N TYR A 49 10.30 -13.43 -2.26
CA TYR A 49 9.38 -14.35 -1.60
C TYR A 49 8.09 -13.68 -1.07
N TYR A 50 7.99 -12.36 -1.16
CA TYR A 50 6.88 -11.57 -0.67
C TYR A 50 6.34 -10.72 -1.82
N LEU A 51 5.26 -11.18 -2.46
CA LEU A 51 4.66 -10.53 -3.62
C LEU A 51 3.40 -9.77 -3.23
N CYS A 52 3.28 -8.53 -3.68
CA CYS A 52 2.03 -7.79 -3.64
C CYS A 52 1.14 -8.20 -4.82
N GLU A 53 0.09 -8.97 -4.52
CA GLU A 53 -0.94 -9.35 -5.51
C GLU A 53 -2.13 -8.39 -5.48
N TRP A 54 -1.90 -7.14 -5.06
CA TRP A 54 -2.87 -6.08 -5.29
C TRP A 54 -3.02 -5.87 -6.80
N ARG A 55 -4.27 -5.74 -7.27
CA ARG A 55 -4.60 -5.58 -8.68
C ARG A 55 -3.77 -4.46 -9.33
N GLY A 56 -2.90 -4.83 -10.27
CA GLY A 56 -2.03 -3.91 -11.01
C GLY A 56 -0.72 -3.51 -10.32
N CYS A 57 -0.35 -4.09 -9.17
CA CYS A 57 0.90 -3.77 -8.46
C CYS A 57 2.05 -4.74 -8.77
N MET A 58 1.87 -6.05 -8.52
CA MET A 58 2.83 -7.13 -8.81
C MET A 58 4.29 -6.86 -8.35
N ARG A 59 4.49 -6.09 -7.29
CA ARG A 59 5.81 -5.78 -6.73
C ARG A 59 6.30 -6.86 -5.77
N ASN A 60 7.58 -7.18 -5.83
CA ASN A 60 8.25 -8.16 -4.98
C ASN A 60 9.10 -7.47 -3.90
N PHE A 61 9.18 -8.11 -2.74
CA PHE A 61 9.87 -7.63 -1.55
C PHE A 61 10.71 -8.72 -0.90
N LYS A 62 11.69 -8.31 -0.08
CA LYS A 62 12.61 -9.22 0.61
C LYS A 62 12.03 -9.72 1.94
N SER A 63 11.09 -8.95 2.53
CA SER A 63 10.42 -9.33 3.78
C SER A 63 8.92 -9.04 3.76
N GLY A 64 8.17 -9.71 4.63
CA GLY A 64 6.73 -9.44 4.82
C GLY A 64 6.47 -8.05 5.40
N ASN A 65 7.41 -7.52 6.19
CA ASN A 65 7.32 -6.17 6.72
C ASN A 65 7.44 -5.10 5.62
N GLU A 66 8.36 -5.28 4.66
CA GLU A 66 8.47 -4.40 3.49
C GLU A 66 7.19 -4.44 2.64
N LEU A 67 6.63 -5.63 2.42
CA LEU A 67 5.35 -5.80 1.72
C LEU A 67 4.20 -5.08 2.44
N TYR A 68 4.15 -5.17 3.76
CA TYR A 68 3.13 -4.49 4.58
C TYR A 68 3.24 -2.97 4.46
N ILE A 69 4.44 -2.41 4.68
CA ILE A 69 4.69 -0.97 4.56
C ILE A 69 4.29 -0.49 3.16
N HIS A 70 4.74 -1.19 2.12
CA HIS A 70 4.38 -0.91 0.74
C HIS A 70 2.85 -0.87 0.53
N SER A 71 2.14 -1.88 1.05
CA SER A 71 0.69 -1.97 0.89
C SER A 71 -0.03 -0.81 1.59
N CYS A 72 0.43 -0.41 2.77
CA CYS A 72 -0.11 0.73 3.52
C CYS A 72 0.14 2.09 2.84
N GLU A 73 1.25 2.23 2.13
CA GLU A 73 1.61 3.49 1.48
C GLU A 73 1.04 3.63 0.07
N ALA A 74 1.00 2.52 -0.68
CA ALA A 74 0.60 2.52 -2.08
C ALA A 74 -0.90 2.28 -2.28
N HIS A 75 -1.55 1.53 -1.38
CA HIS A 75 -2.93 1.06 -1.60
C HIS A 75 -3.93 1.59 -0.58
N CYS A 76 -3.49 2.08 0.58
CA CYS A 76 -4.40 2.70 1.53
C CYS A 76 -4.64 4.19 1.21
N PRO A 77 -5.90 4.65 1.19
CA PRO A 77 -6.23 6.05 0.91
C PRO A 77 -5.69 6.97 2.01
N ARG A 78 -5.20 8.15 1.64
CA ARG A 78 -4.66 9.15 2.59
C ARG A 78 -5.75 10.01 3.24
N GLY A 79 -6.94 10.09 2.63
CA GLY A 79 -8.07 10.86 3.12
C GLY A 79 -9.11 10.03 3.87
N SER A 80 -10.33 10.56 3.95
CA SER A 80 -11.51 9.90 4.53
C SER A 80 -12.19 8.90 3.60
N GLU A 81 -11.59 8.62 2.44
CA GLU A 81 -12.14 7.71 1.45
C GLU A 81 -12.09 6.25 1.92
N GLU A 82 -13.09 5.49 1.49
CA GLU A 82 -13.19 4.07 1.75
C GLU A 82 -12.92 3.31 0.47
N VAL A 83 -11.98 2.36 0.52
CA VAL A 83 -11.61 1.54 -0.63
C VAL A 83 -11.81 0.07 -0.31
N GLN A 84 -11.96 -0.74 -1.36
CA GLN A 84 -12.04 -2.20 -1.26
C GLN A 84 -10.62 -2.78 -1.28
N CYS A 85 -10.45 -3.94 -0.64
CA CYS A 85 -9.24 -4.71 -0.83
C CYS A 85 -9.23 -5.29 -2.25
N LEU A 86 -8.26 -4.89 -3.08
CA LEU A 86 -8.13 -5.40 -4.45
C LEU A 86 -7.05 -6.48 -4.56
N TRP A 87 -6.76 -7.17 -3.46
CA TRP A 87 -5.90 -8.33 -3.46
C TRP A 87 -6.62 -9.50 -4.15
N GLU A 88 -5.88 -10.31 -4.90
CA GLU A 88 -6.42 -11.48 -5.60
C GLU A 88 -7.30 -12.35 -4.70
N ARG A 89 -8.56 -12.57 -5.13
CA ARG A 89 -9.58 -13.39 -4.45
C ARG A 89 -9.86 -12.96 -2.99
N CYS A 90 -9.74 -11.68 -2.68
CA CYS A 90 -10.18 -11.13 -1.40
C CYS A 90 -11.67 -10.74 -1.42
N ASP A 91 -12.16 -10.20 -0.30
CA ASP A 91 -13.54 -9.77 -0.14
C ASP A 91 -13.78 -8.33 -0.68
N ASN A 92 -15.00 -8.08 -1.15
CA ASN A 92 -15.38 -6.81 -1.78
C ASN A 92 -15.92 -5.76 -0.80
N ILE A 93 -15.51 -5.81 0.47
CA ILE A 93 -16.00 -4.89 1.51
C ILE A 93 -15.18 -3.60 1.50
N LYS A 94 -15.87 -2.46 1.42
CA LYS A 94 -15.26 -1.13 1.57
C LYS A 94 -14.84 -0.89 3.01
N ARG A 95 -13.61 -0.43 3.21
CA ARG A 95 -13.02 -0.18 4.53
C ARG A 95 -12.35 1.18 4.58
N LYS A 96 -12.40 1.81 5.75
CA LYS A 96 -11.56 2.97 6.09
C LYS A 96 -10.10 2.57 6.20
N ARG A 97 -9.20 3.55 6.07
CA ARG A 97 -7.73 3.36 6.12
C ARG A 97 -7.26 2.38 7.20
N PHE A 98 -7.58 2.64 8.47
CA PHE A 98 -7.10 1.79 9.57
C PHE A 98 -7.65 0.36 9.51
N SER A 99 -8.93 0.20 9.17
CA SER A 99 -9.54 -1.12 8.99
C SER A 99 -8.88 -1.89 7.82
N LEU A 100 -8.56 -1.20 6.73
CA LEU A 100 -7.83 -1.78 5.61
C LEU A 100 -6.40 -2.18 6.00
N MET A 101 -5.68 -1.34 6.75
CA MET A 101 -4.32 -1.65 7.22
C MET A 101 -4.28 -2.92 8.06
N THR A 102 -5.15 -3.04 9.07
CA THR A 102 -5.22 -4.24 9.91
C THR A 102 -5.62 -5.47 9.08
N HIS A 103 -6.59 -5.32 8.17
CA HIS A 103 -6.98 -6.40 7.25
C HIS A 103 -5.80 -6.88 6.38
N LEU A 104 -5.02 -5.95 5.82
CA LEU A 104 -3.84 -6.28 5.03
C LEU A 104 -2.80 -7.03 5.86
N TYR A 105 -2.59 -6.60 7.11
CA TYR A 105 -1.69 -7.28 8.03
C TYR A 105 -2.15 -8.73 8.28
N ASP A 106 -3.39 -8.93 8.72
CA ASP A 106 -3.88 -10.25 9.14
C ASP A 106 -4.03 -11.25 7.99
N ARG A 107 -4.49 -10.78 6.83
CA ARG A 107 -4.92 -11.65 5.72
C ARG A 107 -3.88 -11.83 4.64
N HIS A 108 -3.04 -10.83 4.39
CA HIS A 108 -2.17 -10.80 3.21
C HIS A 108 -0.69 -10.67 3.53
N CYS A 109 -0.34 -9.87 4.55
CA CYS A 109 1.04 -9.57 4.91
C CYS A 109 1.54 -10.37 6.11
N ASN A 110 0.69 -11.20 6.73
CA ASN A 110 1.08 -12.02 7.88
C ASN A 110 2.14 -13.05 7.47
N ALA A 111 3.28 -13.01 8.15
CA ALA A 111 4.42 -13.89 7.88
C ALA A 111 4.03 -15.38 7.90
N GLU A 112 3.14 -15.79 8.80
CA GLU A 112 2.68 -17.17 8.90
C GLU A 112 1.78 -17.56 7.71
N VAL A 113 0.94 -16.65 7.22
CA VAL A 113 0.09 -16.89 6.03
C VAL A 113 0.95 -17.06 4.78
N ILE A 114 1.96 -16.22 4.62
CA ILE A 114 2.88 -16.29 3.49
C ILE A 114 3.72 -17.57 3.56
N LYS A 115 4.20 -17.94 4.76
CA LYS A 115 4.92 -19.19 5.00
C LYS A 115 4.06 -20.43 4.75
N MET A 116 2.80 -20.42 5.17
CA MET A 116 1.86 -21.52 4.95
C MET A 116 1.55 -21.71 3.46
N ARG A 117 1.29 -20.62 2.72
CA ARG A 117 1.08 -20.69 1.27
C ARG A 117 2.32 -21.26 0.55
N ARG A 118 3.52 -20.92 1.02
CA ARG A 118 4.77 -21.52 0.51
C ARG A 118 4.84 -23.01 0.78
N MET A 119 4.58 -23.45 2.02
CA MET A 119 4.60 -24.87 2.36
C MET A 119 3.59 -25.66 1.51
N LEU A 120 2.38 -25.12 1.32
CA LEU A 120 1.36 -25.75 0.49
C LEU A 120 1.79 -25.87 -0.99
N LEU A 121 2.36 -24.80 -1.58
CA LEU A 121 2.87 -24.85 -2.95
C LEU A 121 4.05 -25.82 -3.09
N ALA A 122 4.98 -25.83 -2.13
CA ALA A 122 6.12 -26.74 -2.13
C ALA A 122 5.70 -28.21 -2.02
N GLU A 123 4.63 -28.51 -1.28
CA GLU A 123 4.10 -29.87 -1.16
C GLU A 123 3.39 -30.34 -2.42
N LEU A 124 2.67 -29.44 -3.12
CA LEU A 124 2.10 -29.75 -4.44
C LEU A 124 3.18 -30.11 -5.45
N VAL A 125 4.30 -29.37 -5.49
CA VAL A 125 5.43 -29.64 -6.37
C VAL A 125 6.05 -31.03 -6.13
N LYS A 126 6.06 -31.52 -4.88
CA LYS A 126 6.55 -32.88 -4.56
C LYS A 126 5.57 -33.98 -4.98
N LYS A 127 4.28 -33.68 -5.07
CA LYS A 127 3.26 -34.67 -5.46
C LYS A 127 3.31 -34.96 -6.97
N ASP A 128 3.66 -33.98 -7.77
CA ASP A 128 3.81 -34.14 -9.22
C ASP A 128 5.10 -34.91 -9.61
N SER A 129 6.10 -35.01 -8.74
CA SER A 129 7.36 -35.74 -9.03
C SER A 129 7.30 -37.25 -8.77
N GLY A 130 6.16 -37.79 -8.29
CA GLY A 130 6.02 -39.20 -7.89
C GLY A 130 5.16 -40.09 -8.80
N THR A 131 4.55 -39.57 -9.87
CA THR A 131 3.58 -40.34 -10.68
C THR A 131 4.01 -40.42 -12.15
N SER A 132 5.09 -41.15 -12.42
CA SER A 132 5.50 -41.49 -13.79
C SER A 132 6.16 -42.86 -13.82
N THR A 133 5.42 -43.92 -13.48
CA THR A 133 5.75 -45.29 -13.93
C THR A 133 4.49 -46.16 -13.91
N THR A 134 3.74 -46.18 -15.01
CA THR A 134 2.91 -47.33 -15.38
C THR A 134 2.75 -47.27 -16.90
N SER A 135 3.57 -48.04 -17.63
CA SER A 135 3.34 -48.41 -19.03
C SER A 135 4.36 -49.47 -19.43
N ALA A 136 3.92 -50.74 -19.40
CA ALA A 136 4.25 -51.87 -20.29
C ALA A 136 4.17 -53.19 -19.51
#